data_AF-A0A7V1ILV9-F1
#
_entry.id   AF-A0A7V1ILV9-F1
#
_cell.length_a   1.000
_cell.length_b   1.000
_cell.length_c   1.000
_cell.angle_alpha   90.00
_cell.angle_beta   90.00
_cell.angle_gamma   90.00
#
_symmetry.space_group_name_H-M   'P 1'
#
loop_
_entity.id
_entity.type
_entity.pdbx_description
1 polymer ?
#
loop_
_entity_poly.entity_id
_entity_poly.type
_entity_poly.pdbx_seq_one_letter_code
_entity_poly.pdbx_strand_id
1 'polypeptide(L)'
;MLPRRQLSREAARRVGSRRDFSRDRRGRREVLRRASLGVHPTSPEHQLHGSLVEVLGVGVLILGPSGVGKSECVIELVRRGQRLVADDVVRFRQVDEGRGLLGWSPEHIRHFIEVRGLGLMSVSDLFGSEATLDECKVGFVVRLEEWESGVEFERIGLDRLRETIFGVELPAVVLPVHAASNIATLVELAVRDWQLRERGINAARRLDERLRSVGGMLGSPGAIDGEGI
;
A
#
# COMPACT_ATOMS: atom_id res chain seq x y z
N MET A 1 -5.12 -84.39 -14.57
CA MET A 1 -3.72 -84.66 -14.91
C MET A 1 -2.97 -83.32 -14.87
N LEU A 2 -2.02 -83.20 -13.95
CA LEU A 2 -1.14 -82.05 -13.68
C LEU A 2 -0.02 -81.98 -14.75
N PRO A 3 0.72 -80.85 -14.96
CA PRO A 3 1.56 -80.29 -13.89
C PRO A 3 1.68 -78.77 -13.77
N ARG A 4 1.87 -78.38 -12.51
CA ARG A 4 2.53 -77.15 -12.05
C ARG A 4 4.02 -77.19 -12.41
N ARG A 5 4.59 -76.07 -12.85
CA ARG A 5 5.97 -75.69 -12.51
C ARG A 5 6.05 -74.20 -12.19
N GLN A 6 6.57 -73.95 -11.00
CA GLN A 6 6.96 -72.65 -10.46
C GLN A 6 8.15 -72.07 -11.22
N LEU A 7 8.29 -70.75 -11.12
CA LEU A 7 9.47 -69.88 -11.08
C LEU A 7 8.93 -68.50 -11.51
N SER A 8 9.22 -67.34 -10.95
CA SER A 8 9.99 -66.87 -9.81
C SER A 8 9.75 -65.34 -9.80
N ARG A 9 9.63 -64.75 -8.62
CA ARG A 9 9.68 -63.31 -8.31
C ARG A 9 10.21 -62.39 -9.43
N GLU A 10 9.37 -61.47 -9.92
CA GLU A 10 9.65 -60.04 -10.14
C GLU A 10 8.47 -59.39 -10.88
N ALA A 11 8.30 -58.07 -10.71
CA ALA A 11 7.23 -57.24 -11.29
C ALA A 11 5.87 -57.16 -10.57
N ALA A 12 5.88 -57.08 -9.24
CA ALA A 12 4.87 -56.31 -8.51
C ALA A 12 5.32 -54.83 -8.42
N ARG A 13 5.34 -54.14 -9.57
CA ARG A 13 5.38 -52.67 -9.66
C ARG A 13 4.32 -52.23 -10.67
N ARG A 14 3.09 -52.07 -10.20
CA ARG A 14 2.12 -51.14 -10.79
C ARG A 14 1.69 -50.18 -9.70
N VAL A 15 2.52 -49.16 -9.52
CA VAL A 15 2.13 -47.86 -8.99
C VAL A 15 1.39 -47.15 -10.13
N GLY A 16 0.11 -46.86 -9.92
CA GLY A 16 -0.73 -46.04 -10.79
C GLY A 16 -2.17 -46.12 -10.29
N SER A 17 -2.89 -45.06 -9.97
CA SER A 17 -2.57 -43.64 -9.91
C SER A 17 -3.46 -43.03 -8.82
N ARG A 18 -2.91 -42.80 -7.63
CA ARG A 18 -3.44 -41.77 -6.73
C ARG A 18 -2.80 -40.45 -7.15
N ARG A 19 -3.35 -39.81 -8.18
CA ARG A 19 -3.04 -38.43 -8.55
C ARG A 19 -4.33 -37.67 -8.76
N ASP A 20 -4.28 -36.41 -8.36
CA ASP A 20 -5.25 -35.34 -8.56
C ASP A 20 -6.45 -35.28 -7.62
N PHE A 21 -6.18 -34.91 -6.37
CA PHE A 21 -7.13 -34.22 -5.49
C PHE A 21 -6.55 -32.97 -4.80
N SER A 22 -5.35 -32.50 -5.21
CA SER A 22 -4.69 -31.32 -4.62
C SER A 22 -4.70 -30.07 -5.52
N ARG A 23 -5.24 -30.15 -6.74
CA ARG A 23 -5.32 -29.04 -7.70
C ARG A 23 -6.74 -28.46 -7.79
N ASP A 24 -7.24 -27.85 -6.73
CA ASP A 24 -8.27 -26.78 -6.84
C ASP A 24 -8.53 -26.06 -5.49
N ARG A 25 -7.47 -25.73 -4.74
CA ARG A 25 -7.62 -24.87 -3.53
C ARG A 25 -7.33 -23.41 -3.83
N ARG A 26 -6.50 -23.11 -4.83
CA ARG A 26 -6.17 -21.75 -5.27
C ARG A 26 -7.30 -21.12 -6.08
N GLY A 27 -7.79 -21.80 -7.12
CA GLY A 27 -8.90 -21.30 -7.96
C GLY A 27 -10.16 -21.02 -7.15
N ARG A 28 -10.55 -21.94 -6.26
CA ARG A 28 -11.71 -21.75 -5.38
C ARG A 28 -11.54 -20.59 -4.37
N ARG A 29 -10.33 -20.38 -3.83
CA ARG A 29 -10.03 -19.21 -2.97
C ARG A 29 -10.07 -17.90 -3.73
N GLU A 30 -9.55 -17.89 -4.96
CA GLU A 30 -9.52 -16.71 -5.82
C GLU A 30 -10.92 -16.29 -6.27
N VAL A 31 -11.77 -17.25 -6.65
CA VAL A 31 -13.18 -17.00 -7.00
C VAL A 31 -13.95 -16.46 -5.80
N LEU A 32 -13.80 -17.07 -4.62
CA LEU A 32 -14.45 -16.59 -3.39
C LEU A 32 -13.91 -15.21 -2.96
N ARG A 33 -12.61 -14.95 -3.12
CA ARG A 33 -11.99 -13.65 -2.84
C ARG A 33 -12.54 -12.56 -3.77
N ARG A 34 -12.59 -12.82 -5.08
CA ARG A 34 -13.14 -11.87 -6.06
C ARG A 34 -14.63 -11.56 -5.83
N ALA A 35 -15.42 -12.56 -5.44
CA ALA A 35 -16.82 -12.36 -5.07
C ALA A 35 -16.94 -11.49 -3.79
N SER A 36 -16.10 -11.72 -2.78
CA SER A 36 -16.09 -10.88 -1.56
C SER A 36 -15.59 -9.45 -1.78
N LEU A 37 -14.84 -9.21 -2.87
CA LEU A 37 -14.39 -7.88 -3.27
C LEU A 37 -15.41 -7.14 -4.14
N GLY A 38 -16.58 -7.72 -4.47
CA GLY A 38 -17.60 -7.02 -5.28
C GLY A 38 -17.13 -6.65 -6.69
N VAL A 39 -16.21 -7.43 -7.27
CA VAL A 39 -15.64 -7.18 -8.60
C VAL A 39 -16.68 -7.52 -9.67
N HIS A 40 -17.15 -6.53 -10.44
CA HIS A 40 -18.01 -6.80 -11.59
C HIS A 40 -17.15 -7.36 -12.76
N PRO A 41 -17.57 -8.45 -13.44
CA PRO A 41 -16.76 -9.12 -14.47
C PRO A 41 -16.47 -8.27 -15.72
N THR A 42 -17.15 -7.14 -15.89
CA THR A 42 -16.98 -6.22 -17.02
C THR A 42 -16.37 -4.87 -16.63
N SER A 43 -15.93 -4.68 -15.38
CA SER A 43 -15.31 -3.41 -14.98
C SER A 43 -14.01 -3.20 -15.78
N PRO A 44 -13.83 -2.04 -16.43
CA PRO A 44 -12.63 -1.76 -17.21
C PRO A 44 -11.38 -1.83 -16.33
N GLU A 45 -10.30 -2.35 -16.91
CA GLU A 45 -8.98 -2.30 -16.29
C GLU A 45 -8.31 -0.96 -16.63
N HIS A 46 -7.66 -0.38 -15.63
CA HIS A 46 -6.85 0.82 -15.79
C HIS A 46 -5.42 0.55 -15.35
N GLN A 47 -4.49 1.42 -15.74
CA GLN A 47 -3.10 1.33 -15.29
C GLN A 47 -2.52 2.71 -15.02
N LEU A 48 -1.62 2.82 -14.04
CA LEU A 48 -0.86 4.02 -13.72
C LEU A 48 0.60 3.65 -13.46
N HIS A 49 1.49 4.61 -13.67
CA HIS A 49 2.86 4.52 -13.16
C HIS A 49 2.88 4.88 -11.67
N GLY A 50 3.51 4.04 -10.86
CA GLY A 50 3.56 4.19 -9.41
C GLY A 50 3.86 2.87 -8.72
N SER A 51 3.80 2.88 -7.40
CA SER A 51 4.03 1.69 -6.59
C SER A 51 2.85 1.46 -5.66
N LEU A 52 2.44 0.20 -5.50
CA LEU A 52 1.40 -0.21 -4.57
C LEU A 52 2.01 -1.12 -3.51
N VAL A 53 1.92 -0.70 -2.25
CA VAL A 53 2.48 -1.41 -1.09
C VAL A 53 1.42 -1.52 -0.02
N GLU A 54 1.29 -2.68 0.61
CA GLU A 54 0.49 -2.80 1.81
C GLU A 54 1.32 -2.37 3.03
N VAL A 55 0.96 -1.22 3.61
CA VAL A 55 1.62 -0.62 4.77
C VAL A 55 0.67 -0.67 5.96
N LEU A 56 1.04 -1.38 7.02
CA LEU A 56 0.23 -1.52 8.24
C LEU A 56 -1.21 -2.01 7.95
N GLY A 57 -1.34 -2.91 6.98
CA GLY A 57 -2.62 -3.48 6.54
C GLY A 57 -3.42 -2.60 5.57
N VAL A 58 -2.88 -1.47 5.12
CA VAL A 58 -3.53 -0.52 4.20
C VAL A 58 -2.82 -0.56 2.86
N GLY A 59 -3.55 -0.72 1.75
CA GLY A 59 -2.97 -0.56 0.42
C GLY A 59 -2.66 0.92 0.14
N VAL A 60 -1.38 1.26 0.07
CA VAL A 60 -0.88 2.60 -0.18
C VAL A 60 -0.41 2.70 -1.62
N LEU A 61 -1.06 3.56 -2.39
CA LEU A 61 -0.61 3.92 -3.73
C LEU A 61 0.37 5.09 -3.63
N ILE A 62 1.63 4.83 -3.95
CA ILE A 62 2.72 5.81 -3.96
C ILE A 62 2.90 6.32 -5.39
N LEU A 63 2.66 7.61 -5.58
CA LEU A 63 2.77 8.33 -6.84
C LEU A 63 3.89 9.37 -6.74
N GLY A 64 4.40 9.82 -7.89
CA GLY A 64 5.44 10.84 -7.96
C GLY A 64 6.27 10.71 -9.24
N PRO A 65 7.12 11.71 -9.54
CA PRO A 65 7.92 11.71 -10.76
C PRO A 65 8.90 10.51 -10.81
N SER A 66 9.38 10.19 -12.01
CA SER A 66 10.41 9.16 -12.18
C SER A 66 11.71 9.59 -11.51
N GLY A 67 12.35 8.68 -10.77
CA GLY A 67 13.60 8.99 -10.07
C GLY A 67 13.45 9.70 -8.72
N VAL A 68 12.23 10.03 -8.27
CA VAL A 68 11.97 10.68 -6.96
C VAL A 68 12.24 9.77 -5.75
N GLY A 69 12.60 8.50 -5.96
CA GLY A 69 12.87 7.54 -4.89
C GLY A 69 11.71 6.60 -4.52
N LYS A 70 10.75 6.36 -5.43
CA LYS A 70 9.61 5.44 -5.20
C LYS A 70 10.11 4.03 -4.88
N SER A 71 10.91 3.44 -5.76
CA SER A 71 11.39 2.06 -5.62
C SER A 71 12.30 1.89 -4.38
N GLU A 72 13.15 2.88 -4.06
CA GLU A 72 13.95 2.90 -2.85
C GLU A 72 13.08 2.97 -1.58
N CYS A 73 12.03 3.79 -1.59
CA CYS A 73 11.04 3.85 -0.51
C CYS A 73 10.33 2.50 -0.34
N VAL A 74 9.88 1.89 -1.43
CA VAL A 74 9.21 0.57 -1.44
C VAL A 74 10.10 -0.50 -0.83
N ILE A 75 11.38 -0.56 -1.20
CA ILE A 75 12.32 -1.56 -0.66
C ILE A 75 12.53 -1.37 0.83
N GLU A 76 12.70 -0.13 1.28
CA GLU A 76 12.86 0.15 2.71
C GLU A 76 11.59 -0.18 3.51
N LEU A 77 10.39 0.06 2.95
CA LEU A 77 9.13 -0.41 3.54
C LEU A 77 9.08 -1.94 3.62
N VAL A 78 9.45 -2.65 2.55
CA VAL A 78 9.48 -4.11 2.53
C VAL A 78 10.46 -4.66 3.56
N ARG A 79 11.65 -4.06 3.68
CA ARG A 79 12.64 -4.41 4.70
C ARG A 79 12.10 -4.27 6.13
N ARG A 80 11.13 -3.37 6.35
CA ARG A 80 10.42 -3.18 7.63
C ARG A 80 9.24 -4.13 7.84
N GLY A 81 9.00 -5.06 6.92
CA GLY A 81 7.93 -6.06 6.99
C GLY A 81 6.62 -5.63 6.33
N GLN A 82 6.62 -4.52 5.57
CA GLN A 82 5.50 -4.18 4.70
C GLN A 82 5.54 -5.05 3.43
N ARG A 83 4.46 -5.08 2.65
CA ARG A 83 4.34 -6.04 1.54
C ARG A 83 4.20 -5.35 0.19
N LEU A 84 5.07 -5.70 -0.76
CA LEU A 84 5.00 -5.20 -2.13
C LEU A 84 3.80 -5.84 -2.85
N VAL A 85 2.98 -5.02 -3.52
CA VAL A 85 1.94 -5.49 -4.44
C VAL A 85 2.35 -5.27 -5.89
N ALA A 86 2.84 -4.08 -6.21
CA ALA A 86 3.30 -3.69 -7.53
C ALA A 86 4.33 -2.55 -7.44
N ASP A 87 5.29 -2.54 -8.36
CA ASP A 87 6.21 -1.41 -8.58
C ASP A 87 6.21 -1.07 -10.07
N ASP A 88 6.56 0.18 -10.38
CA ASP A 88 6.56 0.80 -11.71
C ASP A 88 5.17 0.89 -12.38
N VAL A 89 4.50 -0.22 -12.64
CA VAL A 89 3.16 -0.26 -13.25
C VAL A 89 2.18 -0.96 -12.33
N VAL A 90 1.14 -0.22 -11.94
CA VAL A 90 0.02 -0.76 -11.16
C VAL A 90 -1.21 -0.84 -12.06
N ARG A 91 -1.83 -2.01 -12.12
CA ARG A 91 -3.14 -2.22 -12.74
C ARG A 91 -4.23 -2.09 -11.71
N PHE A 92 -5.38 -1.59 -12.15
CA PHE A 92 -6.51 -1.33 -11.29
C PHE A 92 -7.82 -1.81 -11.89
N ARG A 93 -8.76 -2.09 -10.99
CA ARG A 93 -10.17 -2.30 -11.31
C ARG A 93 -11.02 -1.71 -10.21
N GLN A 94 -12.09 -1.03 -10.60
CA GLN A 94 -13.10 -0.59 -9.64
C GLN A 94 -13.83 -1.79 -9.02
N VAL A 95 -14.11 -1.66 -7.74
CA VAL A 95 -14.79 -2.64 -6.90
C VAL A 95 -15.82 -1.95 -6.00
N ASP A 96 -16.60 -2.72 -5.23
CA ASP A 96 -17.63 -2.20 -4.31
C ASP A 96 -18.59 -1.18 -4.98
N GLU A 97 -19.12 -1.54 -6.15
CA GLU A 97 -20.03 -0.68 -6.94
C GLU A 97 -19.39 0.67 -7.36
N GLY A 98 -18.08 0.66 -7.61
CA GLY A 98 -17.33 1.86 -8.02
C GLY A 98 -16.82 2.70 -6.85
N ARG A 99 -16.97 2.24 -5.60
CA ARG A 99 -16.49 2.96 -4.40
C ARG A 99 -15.12 2.52 -3.91
N GLY A 100 -14.60 1.41 -4.44
CA GLY A 100 -13.28 0.90 -4.10
C GLY A 100 -12.42 0.70 -5.33
N LEU A 101 -11.11 0.63 -5.12
CA LEU A 101 -10.14 0.33 -6.16
C LEU A 101 -9.30 -0.86 -5.73
N LEU A 102 -9.29 -1.93 -6.52
CA LEU A 102 -8.39 -3.07 -6.35
C LEU A 102 -7.19 -2.86 -7.26
N GLY A 103 -5.97 -2.99 -6.72
CA GLY A 103 -4.73 -2.82 -7.46
C GLY A 103 -3.84 -4.06 -7.44
N TRP A 104 -3.10 -4.31 -8.52
CA TRP A 104 -2.17 -5.44 -8.67
C TRP A 104 -1.06 -5.17 -9.69
N SER A 105 -0.03 -6.01 -9.70
CA SER A 105 1.06 -5.95 -10.69
C SER A 105 0.74 -6.77 -11.95
N PRO A 106 1.09 -6.29 -13.17
CA PRO A 106 1.09 -7.13 -14.36
C PRO A 106 1.88 -8.43 -14.14
N GLU A 107 1.38 -9.55 -14.66
CA GLU A 107 1.92 -10.89 -14.36
C GLU A 107 3.42 -11.04 -14.63
N HIS A 108 3.91 -10.43 -15.72
CA HIS A 108 5.31 -10.56 -16.16
C HIS A 108 6.33 -9.75 -15.34
N ILE A 109 5.90 -8.76 -14.55
CA ILE A 109 6.75 -7.99 -13.62
C ILE A 109 6.35 -8.17 -12.15
N ARG A 110 5.45 -9.12 -11.87
CA ARG A 110 4.93 -9.37 -10.53
C ARG A 110 6.07 -9.71 -9.58
N HIS A 111 6.07 -9.05 -8.42
CA HIS A 111 7.06 -9.24 -7.33
C HIS A 111 8.49 -8.83 -7.70
N PHE A 112 8.70 -8.22 -8.87
CA PHE A 112 9.98 -7.62 -9.24
C PHE A 112 9.99 -6.12 -8.95
N ILE A 113 11.19 -5.60 -8.72
CA ILE A 113 11.49 -4.18 -8.56
C ILE A 113 12.80 -3.85 -9.27
N GLU A 114 12.88 -2.68 -9.91
CA GLU A 114 14.14 -2.16 -10.45
C GLU A 114 14.80 -1.26 -9.41
N VAL A 115 16.08 -1.51 -9.12
CA VAL A 115 16.89 -0.63 -8.29
C VAL A 115 18.02 -0.07 -9.13
N ARG A 116 18.09 1.26 -9.23
CA ARG A 116 19.15 1.91 -10.01
C ARG A 116 20.52 1.53 -9.45
N GLY A 117 21.44 1.20 -10.36
CA GLY A 117 22.78 0.73 -10.03
C GLY A 117 22.90 -0.74 -9.63
N LEU A 118 21.78 -1.43 -9.36
CA LEU A 118 21.77 -2.86 -9.01
C LEU A 118 20.96 -3.72 -10.01
N GLY A 119 19.99 -3.14 -10.71
CA GLY A 119 19.16 -3.82 -11.71
C GLY A 119 17.84 -4.38 -11.15
N LEU A 120 17.23 -5.29 -11.91
CA LEU A 120 15.99 -5.96 -11.53
C LEU A 120 16.22 -6.99 -10.43
N MET A 121 15.33 -6.99 -9.44
CA MET A 121 15.38 -7.88 -8.28
C MET A 121 14.02 -8.50 -8.01
N SER A 122 14.03 -9.75 -7.56
CA SER A 122 12.84 -10.44 -7.04
C SER A 122 12.70 -10.18 -5.55
N VAL A 123 11.64 -9.48 -5.16
CA VAL A 123 11.37 -9.15 -3.75
C VAL A 123 11.06 -10.42 -2.94
N SER A 124 10.36 -11.39 -3.54
CA SER A 124 10.05 -12.66 -2.89
C SER A 124 11.29 -13.52 -2.65
N ASP A 125 12.30 -13.46 -3.52
CA ASP A 125 13.54 -14.22 -3.33
C ASP A 125 14.44 -13.57 -2.28
N LEU A 126 14.43 -12.23 -2.19
CA LEU A 126 15.24 -11.48 -1.23
C LEU A 126 14.66 -11.47 0.20
N PHE A 127 13.34 -11.33 0.33
CA PHE A 127 12.67 -11.08 1.61
C PHE A 127 11.63 -12.16 1.98
N GLY A 128 11.46 -13.18 1.14
CA GLY A 128 10.52 -14.29 1.34
C GLY A 128 9.14 -14.02 0.74
N SER A 129 8.35 -15.08 0.56
CA SER A 129 7.03 -15.00 -0.08
C SER A 129 6.00 -14.15 0.67
N GLU A 130 6.19 -13.95 1.98
CA GLU A 130 5.30 -13.10 2.79
C GLU A 130 5.57 -11.60 2.59
N ALA A 131 6.70 -11.22 1.96
CA ALA A 131 7.04 -9.84 1.65
C ALA A 131 6.28 -9.29 0.43
N THR A 132 5.47 -10.12 -0.23
CA THR A 132 4.70 -9.73 -1.40
C THR A 132 3.22 -10.11 -1.27
N LEU A 133 2.39 -9.42 -2.05
CA LEU A 133 0.98 -9.72 -2.23
C LEU A 133 0.63 -9.66 -3.72
N ASP A 134 -0.35 -10.45 -4.12
CA ASP A 134 -0.78 -10.48 -5.51
C ASP A 134 -1.65 -9.26 -5.90
N GLU A 135 -2.48 -8.80 -4.96
CA GLU A 135 -3.39 -7.66 -5.14
C GLU A 135 -3.85 -7.15 -3.76
N CYS A 136 -4.21 -5.88 -3.65
CA CYS A 136 -4.85 -5.31 -2.47
C CYS A 136 -5.83 -4.19 -2.84
N LYS A 137 -6.78 -3.86 -1.95
CA LYS A 137 -7.58 -2.64 -2.09
C LYS A 137 -6.70 -1.43 -1.80
N VAL A 138 -6.81 -0.39 -2.62
CA VAL A 138 -6.19 0.90 -2.37
C VAL A 138 -7.02 1.64 -1.33
N GLY A 139 -6.39 2.04 -0.23
CA GLY A 139 -7.04 2.74 0.88
C GLY A 139 -6.43 4.11 1.19
N PHE A 140 -5.24 4.40 0.65
CA PHE A 140 -4.53 5.66 0.90
C PHE A 140 -3.60 6.00 -0.27
N VAL A 141 -3.45 7.28 -0.56
CA VAL A 141 -2.54 7.78 -1.61
C VAL A 141 -1.45 8.63 -0.99
N VAL A 142 -0.21 8.38 -1.41
CA VAL A 142 0.94 9.23 -1.10
C VAL A 142 1.48 9.79 -2.41
N ARG A 143 1.52 11.11 -2.55
CA ARG A 143 2.31 11.76 -3.60
C ARG A 143 3.66 12.16 -3.06
N LEU A 144 4.71 11.74 -3.75
CA LEU A 144 6.06 12.21 -3.55
C LEU A 144 6.31 13.37 -4.51
N GLU A 145 6.68 14.52 -3.96
CA GLU A 145 7.03 15.71 -4.74
C GLU A 145 8.45 16.14 -4.40
N GLU A 146 9.22 16.55 -5.40
CA GLU A 146 10.54 17.12 -5.16
C GLU A 146 10.38 18.43 -4.39
N TRP A 147 11.20 18.64 -3.36
CA TRP A 147 11.16 19.90 -2.64
C TRP A 147 11.73 21.03 -3.51
N GLU A 148 10.88 21.99 -3.87
CA GLU A 148 11.30 23.24 -4.50
C GLU A 148 11.36 24.38 -3.47
N SER A 149 12.42 25.19 -3.52
CA SER A 149 12.56 26.37 -2.67
C SER A 149 11.45 27.38 -2.99
N GLY A 150 10.57 27.65 -2.03
CA GLY A 150 9.49 28.63 -2.14
C GLY A 150 8.08 28.05 -2.10
N VAL A 151 7.94 26.71 -2.11
CA VAL A 151 6.65 26.04 -1.89
C VAL A 151 6.39 25.92 -0.39
N GLU A 152 5.33 26.57 0.10
CA GLU A 152 4.86 26.35 1.46
C GLU A 152 4.06 25.05 1.55
N PHE A 153 4.63 24.04 2.21
CA PHE A 153 3.89 22.84 2.59
C PHE A 153 3.02 23.12 3.81
N GLU A 154 1.83 22.51 3.86
CA GLU A 154 0.90 22.65 4.99
C GLU A 154 1.56 22.14 6.28
N ARG A 155 1.76 23.03 7.26
CA ARG A 155 2.50 22.73 8.50
C ARG A 155 1.63 22.24 9.66
N ILE A 156 0.33 22.52 9.61
CA ILE A 156 -0.60 22.26 10.72
C ILE A 156 -1.37 20.96 10.49
N GLY A 157 -1.51 20.51 9.22
CA GLY A 157 -2.21 19.27 8.87
C GLY A 157 -3.65 19.25 9.37
N LEU A 158 -4.37 20.36 9.20
CA LEU A 158 -5.76 20.49 9.60
C LEU A 158 -6.67 20.01 8.47
N ASP A 159 -6.30 20.29 7.23
CA ASP A 159 -7.08 19.92 6.07
C ASP A 159 -6.71 18.51 5.58
N ARG A 160 -7.73 17.81 5.07
CA ARG A 160 -7.57 16.46 4.52
C ARG A 160 -7.53 16.57 3.01
N LEU A 161 -6.39 16.23 2.44
CA LEU A 161 -6.33 16.02 1.00
C LEU A 161 -7.06 14.72 0.67
N ARG A 162 -7.85 14.78 -0.40
CA ARG A 162 -8.39 13.62 -1.08
C ARG A 162 -7.96 13.67 -2.52
N GLU A 163 -7.86 12.49 -3.11
CA GLU A 163 -7.50 12.33 -4.50
C GLU A 163 -8.47 11.38 -5.18
N THR A 164 -9.00 11.81 -6.32
CA THR A 164 -9.82 10.96 -7.18
C THR A 164 -8.93 10.09 -8.08
N ILE A 165 -8.92 8.77 -7.87
CA ILE A 165 -8.28 7.82 -8.77
C ILE A 165 -9.36 7.03 -9.51
N PHE A 166 -9.46 7.20 -10.83
CA PHE A 166 -10.48 6.55 -11.66
C PHE A 166 -11.89 6.67 -11.08
N GLY A 167 -12.28 7.85 -10.59
CA GLY A 167 -13.61 8.09 -10.00
C GLY A 167 -13.77 7.65 -8.53
N VAL A 168 -12.73 7.08 -7.91
CA VAL A 168 -12.74 6.70 -6.49
C VAL A 168 -12.02 7.75 -5.65
N GLU A 169 -12.72 8.34 -4.69
CA GLU A 169 -12.17 9.32 -3.74
C GLU A 169 -11.38 8.63 -2.62
N LEU A 170 -10.07 8.82 -2.60
CA LEU A 170 -9.16 8.23 -1.62
C LEU A 170 -8.55 9.30 -0.72
N PRO A 171 -8.32 9.03 0.58
CA PRO A 171 -7.52 9.92 1.42
C PRO A 171 -6.09 10.00 0.88
N ALA A 172 -5.53 11.20 0.86
CA ALA A 172 -4.24 11.47 0.25
C ALA A 172 -3.34 12.34 1.15
N VAL A 173 -2.04 12.27 0.89
CA VAL A 173 -1.04 13.18 1.44
C VAL A 173 0.03 13.47 0.39
N VAL A 174 0.56 14.69 0.42
CA VAL A 174 1.76 15.05 -0.34
C VAL A 174 2.94 15.06 0.62
N LEU A 175 3.97 14.28 0.30
CA LEU A 175 5.22 14.22 1.06
C LEU A 175 6.35 14.82 0.22
N PRO A 176 7.02 15.86 0.74
CA PRO A 176 8.21 16.38 0.09
C PRO A 176 9.35 15.37 0.17
N VAL A 177 10.12 15.27 -0.91
CA VAL A 177 11.33 14.48 -0.97
C VAL A 177 12.55 15.39 -0.94
N HIS A 178 13.34 15.24 0.12
CA HIS A 178 14.72 15.73 0.18
C HIS A 178 15.70 14.57 0.10
N ALA A 179 16.90 14.79 -0.43
CA ALA A 179 17.93 13.75 -0.60
C ALA A 179 18.28 12.95 0.69
N ALA A 180 18.12 13.55 1.87
CA ALA A 180 18.38 12.90 3.16
C ALA A 180 17.11 12.32 3.83
N SER A 181 15.94 12.41 3.20
CA SER A 181 14.68 12.00 3.79
C SER A 181 14.54 10.48 3.76
N ASN A 182 14.18 9.90 4.90
CA ASN A 182 13.70 8.53 4.93
C ASN A 182 12.21 8.51 4.57
N ILE A 183 11.92 8.44 3.27
CA ILE A 183 10.56 8.50 2.72
C ILE A 183 9.69 7.38 3.29
N ALA A 184 10.22 6.18 3.45
CA ALA A 184 9.50 5.04 4.03
C ALA A 184 8.97 5.36 5.45
N THR A 185 9.78 6.02 6.29
CA THR A 185 9.33 6.48 7.60
C THR A 185 8.18 7.47 7.50
N LEU A 186 8.25 8.42 6.57
CA LEU A 186 7.19 9.41 6.37
C LEU A 186 5.89 8.75 5.88
N VAL A 187 5.98 7.78 4.97
CA VAL A 187 4.83 6.98 4.51
C VAL A 187 4.18 6.22 5.68
N GLU A 188 4.97 5.51 6.50
CA GLU A 188 4.44 4.80 7.67
C GLU A 188 3.77 5.75 8.67
N LEU A 189 4.38 6.92 8.93
CA LEU A 189 3.81 7.93 9.81
C LEU A 189 2.50 8.51 9.25
N ALA A 190 2.44 8.79 7.95
CA ALA A 190 1.23 9.29 7.31
C ALA A 190 0.07 8.28 7.42
N VAL A 191 0.34 6.99 7.18
CA VAL A 191 -0.66 5.93 7.33
C VAL A 191 -1.13 5.81 8.78
N ARG A 192 -0.20 5.87 9.76
CA ARG A 192 -0.56 5.83 11.19
C ARG A 192 -1.40 7.04 11.62
N ASP A 193 -0.99 8.23 11.21
CA ASP A 193 -1.73 9.46 11.53
C ASP A 193 -3.13 9.43 10.92
N TRP A 194 -3.27 8.98 9.67
CA TRP A 194 -4.57 8.75 9.04
C TRP A 194 -5.42 7.76 9.84
N GLN A 195 -4.90 6.59 10.18
CA GLN A 195 -5.62 5.59 10.99
C GLN A 195 -6.05 6.13 12.37
N LEU A 196 -5.22 6.94 13.01
CA LEU A 196 -5.55 7.59 14.30
C LEU A 196 -6.66 8.62 14.13
N ARG A 197 -6.61 9.43 13.07
CA ARG A 197 -7.62 10.44 12.75
C ARG A 197 -8.96 9.83 12.39
N GLU A 198 -8.98 8.68 11.72
CA GLU A 198 -10.22 7.91 11.49
C GLU A 198 -10.86 7.41 12.80
N ARG A 199 -10.06 7.27 13.87
CA ARG A 199 -10.53 6.96 15.23
C ARG A 199 -10.83 8.21 16.07
N GLY A 200 -10.81 9.40 15.45
CA GLY A 200 -11.06 10.68 16.12
C GLY A 200 -9.86 11.26 16.87
N ILE A 201 -8.67 10.66 16.77
CA ILE A 201 -7.46 11.14 17.45
C ILE A 201 -6.68 12.06 16.48
N ASN A 202 -6.71 13.37 16.72
CA ASN A 202 -6.02 14.36 15.89
C ASN A 202 -4.99 15.14 16.73
N ALA A 203 -3.70 14.92 16.47
CA ALA A 203 -2.61 15.57 17.21
C ALA A 203 -2.59 17.09 17.03
N ALA A 204 -2.83 17.59 15.81
CA ALA A 204 -2.86 19.02 15.51
C ALA A 204 -3.99 19.72 16.25
N ARG A 205 -5.21 19.14 16.23
CA ARG A 205 -6.35 19.67 16.98
C ARG A 205 -6.08 19.69 18.49
N ARG A 206 -5.53 18.62 19.05
CA ARG A 206 -5.17 18.55 20.48
C ARG A 206 -4.14 19.62 20.86
N LEU A 207 -3.19 19.90 19.99
CA LEU A 207 -2.20 20.96 20.22
C LEU A 207 -2.83 22.34 20.09
N ASP A 208 -3.67 22.59 19.08
CA ASP A 208 -4.40 23.84 18.90
C ASP A 208 -5.29 24.15 20.12
N GLU A 209 -6.06 23.17 20.59
CA GLU A 209 -6.86 23.27 21.83
C GLU A 209 -5.97 23.62 23.04
N ARG A 210 -4.81 22.97 23.17
CA ARG A 210 -3.86 23.25 24.26
C ARG A 210 -3.28 24.66 24.15
N LEU A 211 -2.87 25.10 22.97
CA LEU A 211 -2.31 26.44 22.76
C LEU A 211 -3.36 27.53 22.99
N ARG A 212 -4.62 27.31 22.58
CA ARG A 212 -5.74 28.22 22.90
C ARG A 212 -6.01 28.28 24.41
N SER A 213 -5.92 27.15 25.12
CA SER A 213 -6.10 27.13 26.58
C SER A 213 -4.96 27.83 27.35
N VAL A 214 -3.74 27.82 26.80
CA VAL A 214 -2.55 28.49 27.39
C VAL A 214 -2.50 29.98 27.00
N GLY A 215 -2.95 30.34 25.80
CA GLY A 215 -3.04 31.72 25.30
C GLY A 215 -4.08 32.59 26.03
N GLY A 216 -4.90 32.01 26.92
CA GLY A 216 -5.86 32.72 27.77
C GLY A 216 -5.29 33.31 29.06
N MET A 217 -3.97 33.23 29.31
CA MET A 217 -3.36 33.69 30.58
C MET A 217 -2.22 34.71 30.46
N LEU A 218 -1.81 35.13 29.27
CA LEU A 218 -0.79 36.17 29.09
C LEU A 218 -1.19 37.18 28.01
N GLY A 219 -1.70 38.33 28.46
CA GLY A 219 -1.70 39.57 27.70
C GLY A 219 -3.07 40.12 27.29
N SER A 220 -3.89 40.56 28.24
CA SER A 220 -4.67 41.78 27.98
C SER A 220 -3.66 42.94 27.99
N PRO A 221 -3.47 43.70 26.90
CA PRO A 221 -2.94 45.04 27.04
C PRO A 221 -3.98 45.79 27.86
N GLY A 222 -3.59 46.22 29.06
CA GLY A 222 -4.41 47.14 29.84
C GLY A 222 -4.72 48.35 28.96
N ALA A 223 -5.98 48.46 28.56
CA ALA A 223 -6.54 49.72 28.11
C ALA A 223 -6.50 50.65 29.33
N ILE A 224 -5.45 51.46 29.40
CA ILE A 224 -5.44 52.69 30.16
C ILE A 224 -6.28 53.70 29.39
N ASP A 225 -7.60 53.55 29.47
CA ASP A 225 -8.56 54.60 29.13
C ASP A 225 -9.33 54.97 30.41
N GLY A 226 -9.17 56.23 30.81
CA GLY A 226 -9.82 56.84 31.97
C GLY A 226 -9.25 58.24 32.22
N GLU A 227 -9.55 59.16 31.30
CA GLU A 227 -10.32 60.39 31.52
C GLU A 227 -9.61 61.51 32.30
N GLY A 228 -9.60 62.70 31.68
CA GLY A 228 -9.12 63.92 32.29
C GLY A 228 -10.07 64.49 33.33
N ILE A 229 -9.48 65.28 34.23
CA ILE A 229 -9.94 66.61 34.65
C ILE A 229 -8.70 67.51 34.61
#